data_AF-A0A4U9VRG2-F1
#
_entry.id   AF-A0A4U9VRG2-F1
#
_cell.length_a   1.000
_cell.length_b   1.000
_cell.length_c   1.000
_cell.angle_alpha   90.00
_cell.angle_beta   90.00
_cell.angle_gamma   90.00
#
_symmetry.space_group_name_H-M   'P 1'
#
loop_
_entity.id
_entity.type
_entity.pdbx_description
1 polymer ?
#
loop_
_entity_poly.entity_id
_entity_poly.type
_entity_poly.pdbx_seq_one_letter_code
_entity_poly.pdbx_strand_id
1 'polypeptide(L)'
;MPGADRPTADFPVQQTYLPTSQDKFLGPVLQALERCPADNTSLAVWASKVYTTERTLSRRCQQELGMSFSEWRQRLRFLHALSLLEQGKTVQDVALDVGYSSLPRLL
;
A
#
# COMPACT_ATOMS: atom_id res chain seq x y z
N MET A 1 16.82 -44.35 6.58
CA MET A 1 17.40 -43.14 7.19
C MET A 1 17.87 -42.20 6.07
N PRO A 2 17.76 -40.88 6.24
CA PRO A 2 16.87 -40.05 5.43
C PRO A 2 17.61 -39.08 4.49
N GLY A 3 17.06 -38.85 3.30
CA GLY A 3 17.40 -37.71 2.45
C GLY A 3 16.15 -36.88 2.28
N ALA A 4 16.07 -35.77 3.02
CA ALA A 4 14.93 -34.88 3.07
C ALA A 4 14.78 -34.12 1.75
N ASP A 5 13.83 -34.53 0.91
CA ASP A 5 13.28 -33.66 -0.12
C ASP A 5 12.21 -32.80 0.55
N ARG A 6 12.66 -31.73 1.20
CA ARG A 6 11.79 -30.64 1.63
C ARG A 6 11.37 -29.92 0.34
N PRO A 7 10.08 -29.80 0.01
CA PRO A 7 9.68 -28.83 -0.98
C PRO A 7 10.07 -27.45 -0.43
N THR A 8 11.05 -26.83 -1.09
CA THR A 8 11.37 -25.42 -0.91
C THR A 8 10.10 -24.66 -1.24
N ALA A 9 9.37 -24.26 -0.20
CA ALA A 9 8.26 -23.36 -0.34
C ALA A 9 8.84 -22.05 -0.89
N ASP A 10 8.64 -21.86 -2.20
CA ASP A 10 8.81 -20.58 -2.87
C ASP A 10 7.71 -19.67 -2.31
N PHE A 11 8.00 -19.01 -1.18
CA PHE A 11 7.17 -17.92 -0.71
C PHE A 11 7.55 -16.72 -1.57
N PRO A 12 6.64 -16.20 -2.42
CA PRO A 12 6.90 -14.95 -3.10
C PRO A 12 7.13 -13.87 -2.04
N VAL A 13 8.40 -13.51 -1.93
CA VAL A 13 8.92 -12.45 -1.08
C VAL A 13 8.27 -11.14 -1.49
N GLN A 14 7.99 -10.31 -0.49
CA GLN A 14 7.57 -8.90 -0.57
C GLN A 14 6.05 -8.65 -0.40
N GLN A 15 5.61 -8.75 0.86
CA GLN A 15 4.41 -8.07 1.35
C GLN A 15 4.58 -6.56 1.13
N THR A 16 4.06 -6.06 0.01
CA THR A 16 3.94 -4.62 -0.20
C THR A 16 2.81 -4.14 0.70
N TYR A 17 3.14 -3.43 1.79
CA TYR A 17 2.15 -2.90 2.76
C TYR A 17 1.15 -1.92 2.14
N LEU A 18 1.42 -1.47 0.91
CA LEU A 18 0.58 -0.60 0.12
C LEU A 18 0.27 -1.26 -1.23
N PRO A 19 -1.00 -1.60 -1.53
CA PRO A 19 -1.32 -2.25 -2.80
C PRO A 19 -1.01 -1.30 -3.96
N THR A 20 -0.41 -1.85 -5.02
CA THR A 20 -0.20 -1.16 -6.29
C THR A 20 -1.22 -1.65 -7.30
N SER A 21 -1.52 -0.84 -8.32
CA SER A 21 -2.42 -1.23 -9.41
C SER A 21 -1.77 -0.90 -10.75
N GLN A 22 -1.96 -1.81 -11.71
CA GLN A 22 -1.56 -1.62 -13.11
C GLN A 22 -2.67 -0.98 -13.96
N ASP A 23 -3.80 -0.60 -13.35
CA ASP A 23 -4.87 0.07 -14.09
C ASP A 23 -4.36 1.38 -14.70
N LYS A 24 -4.75 1.61 -15.96
CA LYS A 24 -4.29 2.76 -16.75
C LYS A 24 -4.65 4.13 -16.16
N PHE A 25 -5.67 4.21 -15.31
CA PHE A 25 -6.07 5.45 -14.66
C PHE A 25 -5.54 5.53 -13.23
N LEU A 26 -5.61 4.43 -12.48
CA LEU A 26 -5.22 4.42 -11.08
C LEU A 26 -3.69 4.35 -10.91
N GLY A 27 -2.99 3.53 -11.69
CA GLY A 27 -1.54 3.34 -11.59
C GLY A 27 -0.73 4.64 -11.66
N PRO A 28 -0.96 5.53 -12.65
CA PRO A 28 -0.27 6.83 -12.71
C PRO A 28 -0.53 7.72 -11.50
N VAL A 29 -1.73 7.66 -10.91
CA VAL A 29 -2.08 8.42 -9.70
C VAL A 29 -1.28 7.90 -8.51
N LEU A 30 -1.24 6.56 -8.31
CA LEU A 30 -0.50 5.96 -7.21
C LEU A 30 1.00 6.26 -7.29
N GLN A 31 1.60 6.12 -8.47
CA GLN A 31 3.01 6.44 -8.69
C GLN A 31 3.34 7.93 -8.47
N ALA A 32 2.40 8.84 -8.78
CA ALA A 32 2.60 10.25 -8.51
C ALA A 32 2.54 10.55 -7.00
N LEU A 33 1.64 9.90 -6.28
CA LEU A 33 1.53 10.05 -4.83
C LEU A 33 2.69 9.39 -4.09
N GLU A 34 3.19 8.24 -4.54
CA GLU A 34 4.39 7.60 -3.97
C GLU A 34 5.63 8.50 -4.08
N ARG A 35 5.75 9.24 -5.19
CA ARG A 35 6.82 10.24 -5.37
C ARG A 35 6.63 11.49 -4.51
N CYS A 36 5.39 11.85 -4.18
CA CYS A 36 5.09 12.99 -3.32
C CYS A 36 3.99 12.65 -2.29
N PRO A 37 4.31 11.91 -1.20
CA PRO A 37 3.31 11.46 -0.23
C PRO A 37 2.57 12.59 0.50
N ALA A 38 3.20 13.77 0.56
CA ALA A 38 2.62 14.98 1.13
C ALA A 38 1.55 15.63 0.21
N ASP A 39 1.38 15.18 -1.02
CA ASP A 39 0.42 15.74 -1.97
C ASP A 39 -1.00 15.63 -1.41
N ASN A 40 -1.65 16.79 -1.26
CA ASN A 40 -3.01 16.92 -0.74
C ASN A 40 -4.09 16.91 -1.83
N THR A 41 -3.72 16.75 -3.10
CA THR A 41 -4.63 16.71 -4.25
C THR A 41 -5.82 15.78 -3.98
N SER A 42 -7.02 16.30 -4.19
CA SER A 42 -8.27 15.55 -3.97
C SER A 42 -8.49 14.50 -5.06
N LEU A 43 -9.33 13.50 -4.76
CA LEU A 43 -9.67 12.46 -5.72
C LEU A 43 -10.31 13.03 -7.00
N ALA A 44 -11.16 14.06 -6.87
CA ALA A 44 -11.76 14.76 -8.00
C ALA A 44 -10.73 15.41 -8.95
N VAL A 45 -9.67 16.02 -8.38
CA VAL A 45 -8.59 16.63 -9.18
C VAL A 45 -7.75 15.54 -9.83
N TRP A 46 -7.45 14.46 -9.12
CA TRP A 46 -6.77 13.29 -9.73
C TRP A 46 -7.58 12.68 -10.85
N ALA A 47 -8.89 12.54 -10.67
CA ALA A 47 -9.79 12.05 -11.70
C ALA A 47 -9.74 12.94 -12.95
N SER A 48 -9.75 14.26 -12.76
CA SER A 48 -9.63 15.22 -13.86
C SER A 48 -8.29 15.10 -14.59
N LYS A 49 -7.18 14.92 -13.86
CA LYS A 49 -5.84 14.73 -14.44
C LYS A 49 -5.71 13.46 -15.29
N VAL A 50 -6.44 12.39 -14.94
CA VAL A 50 -6.46 11.11 -15.69
C VAL A 50 -7.67 10.97 -16.59
N TYR A 51 -8.36 12.07 -16.91
CA TYR A 51 -9.52 12.12 -17.82
C TYR A 51 -10.66 11.16 -17.41
N THR A 52 -10.94 11.06 -16.11
CA THR A 52 -12.03 10.24 -15.56
C THR A 52 -12.87 11.01 -14.54
N THR A 53 -13.92 10.37 -14.02
CA THR A 53 -14.76 10.94 -12.96
C THR A 53 -14.34 10.42 -11.59
N GLU A 54 -14.56 11.24 -10.55
CA GLU A 54 -14.27 10.87 -9.17
C GLU A 54 -14.93 9.54 -8.76
N ARG A 55 -16.19 9.33 -9.16
CA ARG A 55 -16.92 8.06 -8.93
C ARG A 55 -16.23 6.86 -9.57
N THR A 56 -15.73 7.02 -10.80
CA THR A 56 -15.03 5.95 -11.52
C THR A 56 -13.71 5.63 -10.85
N LEU A 57 -12.94 6.66 -10.49
CA LEU A 57 -11.65 6.49 -9.81
C LEU A 57 -11.83 5.89 -8.42
N SER A 58 -12.82 6.35 -7.64
CA SER A 58 -13.15 5.78 -6.32
C SER A 58 -13.53 4.31 -6.40
N ARG A 59 -14.34 3.92 -7.39
CA ARG A 59 -14.71 2.51 -7.59
C ARG A 59 -13.49 1.67 -7.95
N ARG A 60 -12.60 2.19 -8.80
CA ARG A 60 -11.35 1.52 -9.16
C ARG A 60 -10.44 1.34 -7.94
N CYS A 61 -10.31 2.35 -7.07
CA CYS A 61 -9.59 2.18 -5.81
C CYS A 61 -10.14 1.00 -5.01
N GLN A 62 -11.46 0.92 -4.85
CA GLN A 62 -12.06 -0.18 -4.11
C GLN A 62 -11.87 -1.55 -4.78
N GLN A 63 -11.93 -1.61 -6.12
CA GLN A 63 -11.79 -2.87 -6.88
C GLN A 63 -10.34 -3.36 -6.96
N GLU A 64 -9.39 -2.45 -7.16
CA GLU A 64 -7.99 -2.77 -7.41
C GLU A 64 -7.17 -2.81 -6.12
N LEU A 65 -7.46 -1.92 -5.16
CA LEU A 65 -6.70 -1.77 -3.93
C LEU A 65 -7.41 -2.39 -2.72
N GLY A 66 -8.69 -2.75 -2.87
CA GLY A 66 -9.51 -3.23 -1.77
C GLY A 66 -9.84 -2.17 -0.71
N MET A 67 -9.51 -0.89 -0.97
CA MET A 67 -9.65 0.21 0.00
C MET A 67 -9.94 1.54 -0.68
N SER A 68 -10.36 2.53 0.12
CA SER A 68 -10.60 3.88 -0.37
C SER A 68 -9.30 4.62 -0.68
N PHE A 69 -9.37 5.63 -1.56
CA PHE A 69 -8.22 6.49 -1.87
C PHE A 69 -7.63 7.18 -0.64
N SER A 70 -8.48 7.66 0.26
CA SER A 70 -8.06 8.33 1.49
C SER A 70 -7.30 7.38 2.41
N GLU A 71 -7.78 6.14 2.56
CA GLU A 71 -7.12 5.11 3.37
C GLU A 71 -5.76 4.74 2.78
N TRP A 72 -5.70 4.51 1.47
CA TRP A 72 -4.44 4.25 0.77
C TRP A 72 -3.43 5.39 0.98
N ARG A 73 -3.88 6.65 0.82
CA ARG A 73 -3.02 7.83 1.03
C ARG A 73 -2.55 7.95 2.48
N GLN A 74 -3.39 7.62 3.45
CA GLN A 74 -3.02 7.63 4.86
C GLN A 74 -1.94 6.58 5.16
N ARG A 75 -2.06 5.36 4.62
CA ARG A 75 -1.04 4.32 4.74
C ARG A 75 0.27 4.74 4.09
N LEU A 76 0.21 5.32 2.89
CA LEU A 76 1.40 5.86 2.21
C LEU A 76 2.12 6.91 3.06
N ARG A 77 1.37 7.88 3.62
CA ARG A 77 1.93 8.91 4.49
C ARG A 77 2.50 8.35 5.77
N PHE A 78 1.85 7.35 6.36
CA PHE A 78 2.34 6.67 7.54
C PHE A 78 3.68 5.97 7.25
N LEU A 79 3.76 5.20 6.15
CA LEU A 79 4.99 4.56 5.71
C LEU A 79 6.09 5.58 5.38
N HIS A 80 5.75 6.72 4.77
CA HIS A 80 6.70 7.77 4.49
C HIS A 80 7.18 8.48 5.77
N ALA A 81 6.28 8.78 6.72
CA ALA A 81 6.64 9.35 8.01
C ALA A 81 7.54 8.39 8.81
N LEU A 82 7.21 7.11 8.77
CA LEU A 82 8.03 6.05 9.33
C LEU A 82 9.42 6.04 8.65
N SER A 83 9.47 6.03 7.32
CA SER A 83 10.73 6.09 6.58
C SER A 83 11.59 7.33 6.89
N LEU A 84 10.97 8.49 7.13
CA LEU A 84 11.65 9.71 7.53
C LEU A 84 12.22 9.63 8.96
N LEU A 85 11.48 9.02 9.90
CA LEU A 85 11.99 8.73 11.25
C LEU A 85 13.17 7.75 11.20
N GLU A 86 13.22 6.95 10.13
CA GLU A 86 14.11 5.82 10.02
C GLU A 86 15.34 6.04 9.14
N GLN A 87 15.50 7.20 8.50
CA GLN A 87 16.81 7.63 7.98
C GLN A 87 17.73 8.13 9.14
N GLY A 88 17.52 7.48 10.29
CA GLY A 88 17.95 7.68 11.68
C GLY A 88 16.98 7.00 12.68
N LYS A 89 16.38 5.81 12.47
CA LYS A 89 16.95 4.48 12.10
C LYS A 89 15.99 3.53 11.34
N THR A 90 16.52 2.79 10.37
CA THR A 90 15.94 2.09 9.20
C THR A 90 14.59 1.34 9.28
N VAL A 91 13.81 1.52 8.19
CA VAL A 91 12.50 0.95 7.73
C VAL A 91 12.38 -0.56 7.68
N GLN A 92 13.36 -1.24 8.25
CA GLN A 92 13.44 -2.69 8.27
C GLN A 92 13.05 -3.24 9.64
N ASP A 93 13.07 -2.43 10.72
CA ASP A 93 12.75 -2.89 12.08
C ASP A 93 11.29 -2.64 12.51
N VAL A 94 10.61 -1.57 12.06
CA VAL A 94 9.27 -1.22 12.58
C VAL A 94 8.13 -2.06 12.01
N ALA A 95 8.36 -2.79 10.91
CA ALA A 95 7.42 -3.81 10.44
C ALA A 95 7.20 -4.95 11.45
N LEU A 96 8.11 -5.12 12.42
CA LEU A 96 8.01 -6.12 13.48
C LEU A 96 7.14 -5.67 14.67
N ASP A 97 6.85 -4.37 14.82
CA ASP A 97 6.21 -3.85 16.04
C ASP A 97 4.80 -3.26 15.84
N VAL A 98 4.38 -2.95 14.61
CA VAL A 98 2.99 -2.48 14.34
C VAL A 98 2.05 -3.68 14.12
N GLY A 99 1.99 -4.56 15.11
CA GLY A 99 0.71 -4.96 15.69
C GLY A 99 -0.31 -5.67 14.80
N TYR A 100 0.08 -6.43 13.79
CA TYR A 100 -0.78 -7.47 13.21
C TYR A 100 -0.61 -8.81 13.95
N SER A 101 -0.70 -8.77 15.29
CA SER A 101 -1.34 -9.89 15.98
C SER A 101 -2.83 -9.79 15.70
N SER A 102 -3.21 -10.42 14.59
CA SER A 102 -4.56 -10.97 14.41
C SER A 102 -4.85 -11.86 15.61
N LEU A 103 -5.41 -11.30 16.68
CA LEU A 103 -6.23 -12.06 17.60
C LEU A 103 -7.59 -11.36 17.65
N PRO A 104 -8.64 -11.96 17.07
CA PRO A 104 -9.99 -11.46 17.23
C PRO A 104 -10.27 -11.34 18.73
N ARG A 105 -10.86 -10.20 19.09
CA ARG A 105 -11.27 -9.86 20.44
C ARG A 105 -12.39 -10.81 20.90
N LEU A 106 -11.97 -11.74 21.78
CA LEU A 106 -12.72 -12.47 22.81
C LEU A 106 -13.80 -13.50 22.42
N LEU A 107 -13.78 -14.55 23.25
CA LEU A 107 -14.83 -15.53 23.57
C LEU A 107 -16.19 -14.89 23.81
#